data_AF-X1EPQ5-F1
#
_entry.id   AF-X1EPQ5-F1
#
_cell.length_a   1.000
_cell.length_b   1.000
_cell.length_c   1.000
_cell.angle_alpha   90.00
_cell.angle_beta   90.00
_cell.angle_gamma   90.00
#
_symmetry.space_group_name_H-M   'P 1'
#
loop_
_entity.id
_entity.type
_entity.pdbx_description
1 polymer ?
#
loop_
_entity_poly.entity_id
_entity_poly.type
_entity_poly.pdbx_seq_one_letter_code
_entity_poly.pdbx_strand_id
1 'polypeptide(L)' 'DKISMRIEGGVFNSMGYILNPKGDMVNATIWGEFDDEKNEKMLVKAAEILLKGLKNFAEFLEDGGNPDDFDKK' A
#
# COMPACT_ATOMS: atom_id res chain seq x y z
N ASP A 1 13.06 -2.71 -4.84
CA ASP A 1 13.10 -1.25 -4.61
C ASP A 1 12.40 -0.86 -3.32
N LYS A 2 12.91 0.16 -2.61
CA LYS A 2 12.27 0.72 -1.42
C LYS A 2 11.80 2.14 -1.71
N ILE A 3 10.51 2.38 -1.55
CA ILE A 3 9.90 3.69 -1.62
C ILE A 3 9.64 4.12 -0.17
N SER A 4 10.05 5.34 0.19
CA SER A 4 9.93 5.86 1.55
C SER A 4 9.49 7.31 1.53
N MET A 5 8.62 7.67 2.47
CA MET A 5 8.19 9.04 2.69
C MET A 5 8.24 9.38 4.18
N ARG A 6 8.67 10.61 4.49
CA ARG A 6 8.52 11.20 5.83
C ARG A 6 7.18 11.92 5.91
N ILE A 7 6.55 11.84 7.07
CA ILE A 7 5.24 12.43 7.30
C ILE A 7 5.36 13.39 8.48
N GLU A 8 4.90 14.63 8.27
CA GLU A 8 4.82 15.64 9.32
C GLU A 8 3.37 15.82 9.76
N GLY A 9 3.12 15.83 11.08
CA GLY A 9 1.79 16.07 11.65
C GLY A 9 0.80 14.91 11.53
N GLY A 10 1.26 13.70 11.19
CA GLY A 10 0.44 12.49 11.08
C GLY A 10 0.69 11.48 12.20
N VAL A 11 -0.03 10.35 12.14
CA VAL A 11 0.17 9.20 13.07
C VAL A 11 1.50 8.48 12.80
N PHE A 12 1.96 8.50 11.55
CA PHE A 12 3.25 7.95 11.14
C PHE A 12 4.33 9.04 11.17
N ASN A 13 5.53 8.65 11.58
CA ASN A 13 6.76 9.41 11.39
C ASN A 13 7.32 9.20 9.97
N SER A 14 7.25 7.96 9.51
CA SER A 14 7.64 7.57 8.16
C SER A 14 6.86 6.34 7.70
N MET A 15 6.71 6.17 6.39
CA MET A 15 6.10 4.97 5.82
C MET A 15 6.56 4.73 4.39
N GLY A 16 6.17 3.59 3.84
CA GLY A 16 6.32 3.33 2.42
C GLY A 16 6.19 1.86 2.06
N TYR A 17 6.86 1.48 0.97
CA TYR A 17 6.76 0.15 0.38
C TYR A 17 8.14 -0.44 0.12
N ILE A 18 8.24 -1.75 0.26
CA ILE A 18 9.35 -2.57 -0.24
C ILE A 18 8.77 -3.42 -1.36
N LEU A 19 9.23 -3.17 -2.58
CA LEU A 19 8.84 -3.88 -3.79
C LEU A 19 9.91 -4.89 -4.16
N ASN A 20 9.55 -6.17 -4.19
CA ASN A 20 10.45 -7.26 -4.52
C ASN A 20 9.92 -7.99 -5.77
N PRO A 21 10.39 -7.63 -6.98
CA PRO A 21 10.04 -8.33 -8.21
C PRO A 21 10.39 -9.82 -8.14
N LYS A 22 9.48 -10.68 -8.61
CA LYS A 22 9.61 -12.12 -8.69
C LYS A 22 8.98 -12.63 -9.99
N GLY A 23 9.77 -12.60 -11.07
CA GLY A 23 9.28 -12.97 -12.40
C GLY A 23 8.28 -11.94 -12.90
N ASP A 24 7.07 -12.41 -13.20
CA ASP A 24 5.91 -11.62 -13.64
C ASP A 24 5.15 -10.97 -12.48
N MET A 25 5.46 -11.32 -11.23
CA MET A 25 4.80 -10.75 -10.06
C MET A 25 5.73 -9.81 -9.28
N VAL A 26 5.14 -8.97 -8.43
CA VAL A 26 5.86 -8.19 -7.42
C VAL A 26 5.32 -8.53 -6.04
N ASN A 27 6.20 -8.93 -5.13
CA ASN A 27 5.84 -9.00 -3.72
C ASN A 27 6.01 -7.61 -3.09
N ALA A 28 4.90 -6.98 -2.72
CA ALA A 28 4.87 -5.66 -2.09
C ALA A 28 4.64 -5.78 -0.58
N THR A 29 5.53 -5.18 0.21
CA THR A 29 5.39 -5.07 1.67
C THR A 29 5.26 -3.60 2.05
N ILE A 30 4.16 -3.25 2.73
CA ILE A 30 3.99 -1.93 3.32
C ILE A 30 4.66 -1.90 4.70
N TRP A 31 5.27 -0.77 5.05
CA TRP A 31 5.89 -0.55 6.35
C TRP A 31 5.60 0.87 6.84
N GLY A 32 5.64 1.07 8.15
CA GLY A 32 5.46 2.37 8.77
C GLY A 32 6.12 2.41 10.14
N GLU A 33 6.64 3.57 10.49
CA GLU A 33 7.19 3.90 11.81
C GLU A 33 6.23 4.88 12.49
N PHE A 34 5.84 4.59 13.72
CA PHE A 34 4.92 5.37 14.54
C PHE A 34 5.24 5.13 16.02
N ASP A 35 4.88 6.07 16.89
CA ASP A 35 5.32 6.03 18.30
C ASP A 35 4.30 5.39 19.25
N ASP A 36 3.00 5.53 18.98
CA ASP A 36 1.95 5.02 19.87
C ASP A 36 1.48 3.61 19.45
N GLU A 37 1.95 2.60 20.17
CA GLU A 37 1.59 1.19 19.98
C GLU A 37 0.08 0.92 20.02
N LYS A 38 -0.71 1.78 20.68
CA LYS A 38 -2.18 1.63 20.71
C LYS A 38 -2.80 1.70 19.31
N ASN A 39 -2.13 2.36 18.37
CA ASN A 39 -2.60 2.51 17.00
C ASN A 39 -2.25 1.30 16.13
N GLU A 40 -1.33 0.42 16.55
CA GLU A 40 -0.80 -0.67 15.72
C GLU A 40 -1.91 -1.50 15.04
N LYS A 41 -2.86 -2.02 15.82
CA LYS A 41 -3.94 -2.87 15.29
C LYS A 41 -4.80 -2.15 14.24
N MET A 42 -5.07 -0.86 14.45
CA MET A 42 -5.84 -0.06 13.50
C MET A 42 -5.04 0.17 12.22
N LEU A 43 -3.76 0.53 12.36
CA LEU A 43 -2.87 0.83 11.23
C LEU A 43 -2.58 -0.41 10.39
N VAL A 44 -2.37 -1.58 11.01
CA VAL A 44 -2.21 -2.86 10.30
C VAL A 44 -3.45 -3.17 9.48
N LYS A 45 -4.66 -3.03 10.06
CA LYS A 45 -5.90 -3.27 9.32
C LYS A 45 -6.09 -2.28 8.17
N ALA A 46 -5.75 -1.01 8.36
CA ALA A 46 -5.79 -0.01 7.30
C ALA A 46 -4.80 -0.36 6.16
N ALA A 47 -3.61 -0.82 6.51
CA ALA A 47 -2.58 -1.27 5.57
C ALA A 47 -3.04 -2.49 4.76
N GLU A 48 -3.70 -3.46 5.38
CA GLU A 48 -4.29 -4.62 4.69
C GLU A 48 -5.34 -4.20 3.66
N ILE A 49 -6.24 -3.28 4.02
CA ILE A 49 -7.27 -2.76 3.11
C ILE A 49 -6.62 -2.03 1.93
N LEU A 50 -5.61 -1.21 2.19
CA LEU A 50 -4.88 -0.47 1.17
C LEU A 50 -4.16 -1.42 0.19
N LEU A 51 -3.42 -2.41 0.71
CA LEU A 51 -2.73 -3.40 -0.14
C LEU A 51 -3.71 -4.21 -0.99
N LYS A 52 -4.87 -4.57 -0.44
CA LYS A 52 -5.93 -5.23 -1.21
C LYS A 52 -6.45 -4.35 -2.34
N GLY A 53 -6.70 -3.07 -2.07
CA GLY A 53 -7.15 -2.11 -3.08
C GLY A 53 -6.12 -1.92 -4.19
N LEU A 54 -4.84 -1.75 -3.84
CA LEU A 54 -3.74 -1.63 -4.80
C LEU A 54 -3.60 -2.88 -5.67
N LYS A 55 -3.72 -4.06 -5.06
CA LYS A 55 -3.69 -5.33 -5.80
C LYS A 55 -4.84 -5.40 -6.80
N ASN A 56 -6.07 -5.16 -6.37
CA ASN A 56 -7.23 -5.18 -7.27
C ASN A 56 -7.10 -4.19 -8.42
N PHE A 57 -6.55 -3.00 -8.15
CA PHE A 57 -6.30 -2.00 -9.18
C PHE A 57 -5.23 -2.47 -10.18
N ALA A 58 -4.12 -3.03 -9.70
CA ALA A 58 -3.08 -3.58 -10.56
C ALA A 58 -3.62 -4.70 -11.47
N GLU A 59 -4.37 -5.65 -10.90
CA GLU A 59 -5.00 -6.74 -11.66
C GLU A 59 -5.98 -6.21 -12.72
N PHE A 60 -6.80 -5.21 -12.38
CA PHE A 60 -7.69 -4.57 -13.35
C PHE A 60 -6.95 -3.90 -14.51
N LEU A 61 -5.80 -3.26 -14.26
CA LEU A 61 -4.96 -2.70 -15.31
C LEU A 61 -4.29 -3.78 -16.16
N GLU A 62 -3.84 -4.88 -15.54
CA GLU A 62 -3.26 -6.03 -16.23
C GLU A 62 -4.27 -6.70 -17.19
N ASP A 63 -5.55 -6.73 -16.80
CA ASP A 63 -6.65 -7.21 -17.64
C ASP A 63 -7.03 -6.24 -18.78
N GLY A 64 -6.31 -5.12 -18.94
CA GLY A 64 -6.55 -4.10 -19.96
C GLY A 64 -7.61 -3.07 -19.59
N GLY A 65 -7.98 -2.98 -18.30
CA GLY A 65 -8.89 -1.98 -17.78
C GLY A 65 -8.37 -0.56 -17.91
N ASN A 66 -9.26 0.39 -18.18
CA ASN A 66 -8.93 1.82 -18.19
C ASN A 66 -8.90 2.35 -16.75
N PRO A 67 -7.79 2.93 -16.24
CA PRO A 67 -7.69 3.48 -14.90
C PRO A 67 -8.86 4.38 -14.49
N ASP A 68 -9.38 5.18 -15.44
CA ASP A 68 -10.49 6.09 -15.16
C ASP A 68 -11.76 5.34 -14.77
N ASP A 69 -11.95 4.11 -15.22
CA ASP A 69 -13.16 3.31 -15.02
C ASP A 69 -13.09 2.39 -13.80
N PHE A 70 -11.95 2.35 -13.11
CA PHE A 70 -11.79 1.56 -11.90
C PHE A 70 -12.71 2.04 -10.77
N ASP A 71 -13.44 1.12 -10.16
CA ASP A 71 -14.35 1.37 -9.02
C ASP A 71 -15.44 2.43 -9.28
N LYS A 72 -15.72 2.75 -10.55
CA LYS A 72 -16.95 3.44 -10.92
C LYS A 72 -18.13 2.48 -10.79
N LYS A 73 -19.11 2.86 -9.97
CA LYS A 73 -20.41 2.17 -9.84
C LYS A 73 -21.23 2.25 -11.12
#